data_AF-A0A022LLD7-F1
#
_entry.id   AF-A0A022LLD7-F1
#
_cell.length_a   1.000
_cell.length_b   1.000
_cell.length_c   1.000
_cell.angle_alpha   90.00
_cell.angle_beta   90.00
_cell.angle_gamma   90.00
#
_symmetry.space_group_name_H-M   'P 1'
#
loop_
_entity.id
_entity.type
_entity.pdbx_description
1 polymer ?
#
loop_
_entity_poly.entity_id
_entity_poly.type
_entity_poly.pdbx_seq_one_letter_code
_entity_poly.pdbx_strand_id
1 'polypeptide(L)' 'METINGLYKAECIRSSIFHDGPYKTISDVEYATAAWVEWYNNERLHSSLDYVPPIEFEQSYYAALNRELQPT' A
#
# COMPACT_ATOMS: atom_id res chain seq x y z
N MET A 1 -2.00 15.54 -6.46
CA MET A 1 -1.12 14.38 -6.68
C MET A 1 -0.68 13.85 -5.34
N GLU A 2 -1.18 12.68 -4.96
CA GLU A 2 -0.75 11.99 -3.74
C GLU A 2 0.61 11.35 -4.01
N THR A 3 1.56 11.53 -3.10
CA THR A 3 2.84 10.81 -3.18
C THR A 3 2.85 9.74 -2.11
N ILE A 4 3.40 8.56 -2.42
CA ILE A 4 3.47 7.44 -1.47
C ILE A 4 4.13 7.87 -0.16
N ASN A 5 5.23 8.63 -0.23
CA ASN A 5 5.90 9.16 0.96
C ASN A 5 5.02 10.16 1.75
N GLY A 6 4.21 10.96 1.08
CA GLY A 6 3.25 11.86 1.72
C GLY A 6 2.16 11.09 2.47
N LEU A 7 1.62 10.06 1.82
CA LEU A 7 0.62 9.16 2.40
C LEU A 7 1.18 8.39 3.58
N TYR A 8 2.35 7.77 3.42
CA TYR A 8 3.05 7.07 4.50
C TYR A 8 3.22 7.94 5.75
N LYS A 9 3.67 9.19 5.58
CA LYS A 9 3.80 10.13 6.71
C LYS A 9 2.46 10.49 7.34
N ALA A 10 1.40 10.61 6.56
CA ALA A 10 0.07 11.01 7.06
C ALA A 10 -0.69 9.86 7.72
N GLU A 11 -0.68 8.68 7.08
CA GLU A 11 -1.50 7.51 7.43
C GLU A 11 -0.78 6.55 8.39
N CYS A 12 0.55 6.41 8.29
CA CYS A 12 1.35 5.60 9.20
C CYS A 12 1.90 6.46 10.35
N ILE A 13 2.84 7.36 10.04
CA ILE A 13 3.66 8.03 11.08
C ILE A 13 2.88 9.02 11.94
N ARG A 14 1.92 9.75 11.36
CA ARG A 14 1.12 10.77 12.08
C ARG A 14 -0.19 10.23 12.63
N SER A 15 -0.44 8.94 12.46
CA SER A 15 -1.66 8.26 12.89
C SER A 15 -1.33 7.31 14.04
N SER A 16 -2.32 7.02 14.88
CA SER A 16 -2.22 5.99 15.91
C SER A 16 -2.82 4.64 15.49
N ILE A 17 -3.20 4.49 14.21
CA ILE A 17 -3.83 3.26 13.70
C ILE A 17 -2.87 2.08 13.74
N PHE A 18 -1.61 2.28 13.34
CA PHE A 18 -0.62 1.21 13.18
C PHE A 18 0.36 1.09 14.36
N HIS A 19 0.40 2.10 15.24
CA HIS A 19 1.23 2.09 16.44
C HIS A 19 0.65 3.07 17.47
N ASP A 20 0.54 2.63 18.73
CA ASP A 20 0.05 3.47 19.81
C ASP A 20 1.18 4.31 20.43
N GLY A 21 0.93 5.60 20.61
CA GLY A 21 1.88 6.50 21.24
C GLY A 21 3.11 6.84 20.38
N PRO A 22 4.13 7.47 20.98
CA PRO A 22 5.30 7.93 20.25
C PRO A 22 6.23 6.76 19.89
N TYR A 23 6.77 6.79 18.68
CA TYR A 23 7.87 5.93 18.24
C TYR A 23 9.13 6.20 19.07
N LYS A 24 9.66 5.18 19.76
CA LYS A 24 10.85 5.31 20.63
C LYS A 24 12.05 4.58 20.08
N THR A 25 11.81 3.57 19.25
CA THR A 25 12.83 2.67 18.70
C THR A 25 12.64 2.50 17.20
N ILE A 26 13.69 2.02 16.52
CA ILE A 26 13.59 1.64 15.11
C ILE A 26 12.56 0.51 14.94
N SER A 27 12.51 -0.44 15.88
CA SER A 27 11.56 -1.55 15.83
C SER A 27 10.09 -1.10 15.90
N ASP A 28 9.78 -0.02 16.62
CA ASP A 28 8.44 0.58 16.62
C ASP A 28 8.04 1.04 15.20
N VAL A 29 8.98 1.69 14.51
CA VAL A 29 8.79 2.17 13.14
C VAL A 29 8.68 0.99 12.18
N GLU A 30 9.53 -0.01 12.29
CA GLU A 30 9.49 -1.22 11.44
C GLU A 30 8.15 -1.94 11.58
N TYR A 31 7.66 -2.11 12.80
CA TYR A 31 6.37 -2.73 13.07
C TYR A 31 5.21 -1.95 12.42
N ALA A 32 5.14 -0.63 12.66
CA ALA A 32 4.09 0.21 12.08
C ALA A 32 4.16 0.24 10.56
N THR A 33 5.38 0.25 10.00
CA THR A 33 5.60 0.22 8.56
C THR A 33 5.10 -1.08 7.97
N ALA A 34 5.42 -2.22 8.57
CA ALA A 34 4.97 -3.52 8.09
C ALA A 34 3.44 -3.61 8.06
N ALA A 35 2.78 -3.19 9.14
CA ALA A 35 1.32 -3.16 9.20
C ALA A 35 0.71 -2.18 8.18
N TRP A 36 1.29 -1.00 8.01
CA TRP A 36 0.83 -0.04 7.00
C TRP A 36 1.02 -0.56 5.58
N VAL A 37 2.14 -1.24 5.28
CA VAL A 37 2.41 -1.83 3.95
C VAL A 37 1.43 -2.95 3.64
N GLU A 38 1.10 -3.80 4.61
CA GLU A 38 0.08 -4.83 4.45
C GLU A 38 -1.26 -4.21 4.07
N TRP A 39 -1.75 -3.27 4.89
CA TRP A 39 -3.00 -2.56 4.64
C TRP A 39 -2.98 -1.80 3.30
N TYR A 40 -1.89 -1.08 3.01
CA TYR A 40 -1.74 -0.29 1.79
C TYR A 40 -1.88 -1.16 0.53
N ASN A 41 -1.25 -2.34 0.52
CA ASN A 41 -1.24 -3.19 -0.67
C ASN A 41 -2.50 -4.02 -0.82
N ASN A 42 -3.15 -4.42 0.29
CA ASN A 42 -4.23 -5.41 0.26
C ASN A 42 -5.62 -4.81 0.47
N GLU A 43 -5.73 -3.65 1.14
CA GLU A 43 -7.03 -3.13 1.58
C GLU A 43 -7.25 -1.66 1.22
N ARG A 44 -6.18 -0.86 1.12
CA ARG A 44 -6.30 0.57 0.83
C ARG A 44 -6.79 0.78 -0.60
N LEU A 45 -7.88 1.52 -0.75
CA LEU A 45 -8.42 1.88 -2.06
C LEU A 45 -7.70 3.10 -2.65
N HIS A 46 -7.41 3.03 -3.94
CA HIS A 46 -6.73 4.11 -4.67
C HIS A 46 -7.62 4.66 -5.77
N SER A 47 -7.97 5.95 -5.69
CA SER A 47 -8.76 6.63 -6.73
C SER A 47 -8.08 6.58 -8.12
N SER A 48 -6.75 6.56 -8.16
CA SER A 48 -5.97 6.39 -9.39
C SER A 48 -6.00 4.97 -9.96
N LEU A 49 -6.40 3.98 -9.17
CA LEU A 49 -6.52 2.57 -9.56
C LEU A 49 -8.00 2.16 -9.67
N ASP A 50 -8.90 3.10 -9.94
CA ASP A 50 -10.36 2.84 -10.00
C ASP A 50 -10.93 2.30 -8.67
N TYR A 51 -10.39 2.75 -7.54
CA TYR A 51 -10.80 2.34 -6.19
C TYR A 51 -10.61 0.84 -5.91
N VAL A 52 -9.54 0.24 -6.43
CA VAL A 52 -9.10 -1.11 -6.03
C VAL A 52 -7.78 -1.07 -5.25
N PRO A 53 -7.47 -2.11 -4.46
CA PRO A 53 -6.17 -2.27 -3.83
C PRO A 53 -5.04 -2.46 -4.86
N PRO A 54 -3.81 -2.04 -4.55
CA PRO A 54 -2.66 -2.20 -5.45
C PRO A 54 -2.46 -3.65 -5.91
N ILE A 55 -2.66 -4.63 -5.03
CA ILE A 55 -2.49 -6.05 -5.38
C ILE A 55 -3.47 -6.51 -6.46
N GLU A 56 -4.73 -6.07 -6.41
CA GLU A 56 -5.74 -6.44 -7.40
C GLU A 56 -5.46 -5.78 -8.76
N PHE A 57 -5.00 -4.53 -8.72
CA PHE A 57 -4.58 -3.81 -9.93
C PHE A 57 -3.38 -4.52 -10.60
N GLU A 58 -2.36 -4.89 -9.82
CA GLU A 58 -1.17 -5.58 -10.31
C GLU A 58 -1.52 -6.96 -10.91
N GLN A 59 -2.36 -7.74 -10.23
CA GLN A 59 -2.84 -9.03 -10.72
C GLN A 59 -3.59 -8.89 -12.06
N SER A 60 -4.48 -7.89 -12.16
CA SER A 60 -5.23 -7.62 -13.38
C SER A 60 -4.31 -7.21 -14.53
N TYR A 61 -3.31 -6.37 -14.24
CA TYR A 61 -2.29 -5.97 -15.20
C TYR A 61 -1.50 -7.16 -15.73
N TYR A 62 -0.97 -8.03 -14.86
CA TYR A 62 -0.22 -9.21 -15.30
C TYR A 62 -1.08 -10.26 -16.00
N ALA A 63 -2.35 -10.41 -15.62
CA ALA A 63 -3.28 -11.29 -16.33
C ALA A 63 -3.53 -10.81 -17.77
N ALA A 64 -3.68 -9.50 -17.97
CA ALA A 64 -3.79 -8.90 -19.30
C ALA A 64 -2.48 -9.05 -20.10
N LEU A 65 -1.33 -8.74 -19.48
CA LEU A 65 0.00 -8.85 -20.08
C LEU A 65 0.32 -10.30 -20.52
N ASN A 66 -0.03 -11.29 -19.70
CA ASN A 66 0.18 -12.68 -20.08
C ASN A 66 -0.71 -13.12 -21.25
N ARG A 67 -1.91 -12.55 -21.39
CA ARG A 67 -2.81 -12.84 -22.51
C ARG A 67 -2.30 -12.28 -23.83
N GLU A 68 -1.73 -11.08 -23.84
CA GLU A 68 -1.13 -10.49 -25.06
C GLU A 68 0.17 -11.19 -25.50
N LEU A 69 0.91 -11.78 -24.54
CA LEU A 69 2.15 -12.51 -24.83
C LEU A 69 1.92 -13.95 -25.34
N GLN A 70 0.70 -14.49 -25.22
CA GLN A 70 0.35 -15.80 -25.76
C GLN A 70 -0.05 -15.68 -27.25
N PRO A 71 0.65 -16.35 -28.19
CA PRO A 71 0.22 -16.38 -29.59
C PRO A 71 -1.13 -17.10 -29.71
N THR A 72 -1.96 -16.62 -30.63
CA THR A 72 -3.28 -17.19 -30.97
C THR A 72 -3.18 -18.58 -31.59
#